data_AF-R5PB23-F1
#
_entry.id   AF-R5PB23-F1
#
_cell.length_a   1.000
_cell.length_b   1.000
_cell.length_c   1.000
_cell.angle_alpha   90.00
_cell.angle_beta   90.00
_cell.angle_gamma   90.00
#
_symmetry.space_group_name_H-M   'P 1'
#
loop_
_entity.id
_entity.type
_entity.pdbx_description
1 polymer ?
#
loop_
_entity_poly.entity_id
_entity_poly.type
_entity_poly.pdbx_seq_one_letter_code
_entity_poly.pdbx_strand_id
1 'polypeptide(L)'
;MKKIALSIMALAIAAVTFTSCEDVPAPYDYPGTGGGGSTTEGVYLNQSFAKDLGDFKSFGTNDNIAWTIDYSSACITGYKDFNGDGTKTNEAGVTYLVSPEIDLTKASKAYIEMNHAMKYERADVNANNTLLISKDYTDDPTKATWTPIAYPTTGLNDASTKEFVFVTSAANIPAEFIGQKVRIAFRHTCTDKQSSTWEIKTLSVKEGEVENGGGEVTPTPTPGEGTGEGTEASPYDVTKALAIITSGNIPASEVYVSGIVSSISEIETANYGNATYNISVDGTTTSEQLIVYHGFYLGGEKFTSNDQLKVGDKVVVYGKLKQFYEKKEIDYNNKIVSLNGKKAEEGGGEVTPPAPTGDNLLANGNCETWDGTTPVNWKTTSTAGNASLKQSTDAHGGSYSISVGFDASKNKRLGYKEITLKAGTYKFSFYAKSTTADKSQCRPGYVFVTDGVADKNYNYRTDYEPLNNSTWTLVSYEFTLTETKTICLVVMNPKTTAYATAQDILVDDASLVTSNGGFAE
;
A
#
# COMPACT_ATOMS: atom_id res chain seq x y z
N MET A 1 72.32 -27.14 59.69
CA MET A 1 73.65 -26.60 59.27
C MET A 1 73.45 -25.72 58.05
N LYS A 2 73.79 -24.42 58.15
CA LYS A 2 74.36 -23.47 57.14
C LYS A 2 73.76 -23.47 55.70
N LYS A 3 73.49 -22.39 54.95
CA LYS A 3 73.67 -20.91 54.94
C LYS A 3 72.99 -20.44 53.61
N ILE A 4 72.20 -19.37 53.54
CA ILE A 4 72.53 -17.99 53.06
C ILE A 4 73.45 -17.89 51.82
N ALA A 5 72.95 -17.27 50.73
CA ALA A 5 73.57 -16.23 49.84
C ALA A 5 72.97 -16.28 48.41
N LEU A 6 72.30 -15.26 47.84
CA LEU A 6 72.75 -13.92 47.34
C LEU A 6 73.53 -13.94 46.01
N SER A 7 72.96 -13.27 44.98
CA SER A 7 73.59 -12.39 43.94
C SER A 7 72.88 -12.59 42.58
N ILE A 8 71.96 -11.72 42.11
CA ILE A 8 72.14 -10.38 41.49
C ILE A 8 72.91 -10.43 40.17
N MET A 9 72.21 -10.21 39.04
CA MET A 9 72.63 -9.30 37.96
C MET A 9 71.47 -8.92 37.02
N ALA A 10 70.91 -7.73 37.27
CA ALA A 10 70.56 -6.66 36.31
C ALA A 10 69.49 -6.88 35.21
N LEU A 11 68.76 -5.89 34.68
CA LEU A 11 68.29 -4.54 35.05
C LEU A 11 67.66 -4.02 33.74
N ALA A 12 66.34 -3.77 33.68
CA ALA A 12 65.64 -2.89 32.71
C ALA A 12 64.12 -3.04 32.95
N ILE A 13 63.53 -2.36 33.94
CA ILE A 13 62.93 -1.02 33.86
C ILE A 13 62.17 -0.77 32.54
N ALA A 14 60.85 -0.96 32.60
CA ALA A 14 59.90 -0.03 32.01
C ALA A 14 58.76 0.16 33.02
N ALA A 15 58.69 1.37 33.56
CA ALA A 15 57.69 1.81 34.51
C ALA A 15 56.36 2.07 33.81
N VAL A 16 55.26 1.55 34.36
CA VAL A 16 53.98 2.24 34.34
C VAL A 16 53.39 2.15 35.75
N THR A 17 52.97 3.31 36.22
CA THR A 17 52.61 3.70 37.57
C THR A 17 51.28 3.10 38.05
N PHE A 18 51.21 2.87 39.36
CA PHE A 18 50.03 2.48 40.16
C PHE A 18 48.86 3.48 40.04
N THR A 19 47.63 2.96 40.09
CA THR A 19 46.61 3.35 41.09
C THR A 19 45.63 2.20 41.32
N SER A 20 45.35 1.96 42.59
CA SER A 20 44.43 0.99 43.18
C SER A 20 42.94 1.31 42.97
N CYS A 21 42.11 0.28 42.81
CA CYS A 21 40.97 -0.07 43.69
C CYS A 21 39.83 -0.77 42.91
N GLU A 22 39.45 -1.93 43.46
CA GLU A 22 38.10 -2.52 43.48
C GLU A 22 37.30 -2.54 42.18
N ASP A 23 37.29 -3.70 41.51
CA ASP A 23 36.19 -4.08 40.62
C ASP A 23 35.50 -5.32 41.22
N VAL A 24 34.80 -5.08 42.33
CA VAL A 24 33.81 -5.99 42.88
C VAL A 24 32.50 -5.65 42.19
N PRO A 25 31.87 -6.57 41.43
CA PRO A 25 30.59 -6.31 40.79
C PRO A 25 29.55 -5.95 41.85
N ALA A 26 28.91 -4.79 41.69
CA ALA A 26 27.84 -4.37 42.59
C ALA A 26 26.71 -5.43 42.62
N PRO A 27 26.11 -5.69 43.79
CA PRO A 27 25.03 -6.68 43.93
C PRO A 27 23.80 -6.24 43.13
N TYR A 28 23.08 -7.21 42.57
CA TYR A 28 21.79 -7.05 41.88
C TYR A 28 20.88 -6.00 42.54
N ASP A 29 20.56 -4.93 41.80
CA ASP A 29 19.54 -3.98 42.20
C ASP A 29 18.14 -4.58 42.04
N TYR A 30 17.41 -4.60 43.15
CA TYR A 30 16.01 -4.97 43.24
C TYR A 30 15.14 -3.82 42.70
N PRO A 31 14.10 -4.06 41.88
CA PRO A 31 13.39 -2.97 41.21
C PRO A 31 12.37 -2.31 42.13
N GLY A 32 12.46 -0.99 42.25
CA GLY A 32 11.31 -0.15 42.60
C GLY A 32 11.63 1.05 43.48
N THR A 33 11.77 2.23 42.86
CA THR A 33 11.06 3.48 43.20
C THR A 33 11.40 4.52 42.14
N GLY A 34 10.37 5.11 41.52
CA GLY A 34 10.49 5.95 40.34
C GLY A 34 11.02 7.37 40.59
N GLY A 35 11.30 8.05 39.46
CA GLY A 35 11.48 9.49 39.39
C GLY A 35 12.69 9.95 38.57
N GLY A 36 12.51 10.09 37.25
CA GLY A 36 13.19 11.09 36.41
C GLY A 36 14.69 10.95 36.13
N GLY A 37 15.02 10.53 34.90
CA GLY A 37 16.19 11.03 34.17
C GLY A 37 17.49 10.24 34.31
N SER A 38 17.54 9.05 33.73
CA SER A 38 18.78 8.50 33.15
C SER A 38 18.40 7.50 32.06
N THR A 39 18.31 7.98 30.82
CA THR A 39 18.20 7.09 29.67
C THR A 39 19.55 6.41 29.51
N THR A 40 19.61 5.12 29.81
CA THR A 40 20.67 4.24 29.28
C THR A 40 20.74 4.48 27.77
N GLU A 41 21.96 4.62 27.23
CA GLU A 41 22.16 4.83 25.80
C GLU A 41 21.38 3.77 24.99
N GLY A 42 20.54 4.20 24.06
CA GLY A 42 19.69 3.32 23.25
C GLY A 42 18.34 2.90 23.86
N VAL A 43 17.88 3.50 24.98
CA VAL A 43 16.51 3.29 25.50
C VAL A 43 15.71 4.60 25.46
N TYR A 44 14.63 4.60 24.68
CA TYR A 44 13.75 5.76 24.44
C TYR A 44 12.54 5.81 25.37
N LEU A 45 12.03 4.65 25.77
CA LEU A 45 10.95 4.51 26.74
C LEU A 45 11.08 3.17 27.45
N ASN A 46 10.81 3.13 28.74
CA ASN A 46 10.71 1.90 29.51
C ASN A 46 9.62 2.06 30.58
N GLN A 47 8.56 1.25 30.50
CA GLN A 47 7.42 1.32 31.39
C GLN A 47 7.09 -0.07 31.94
N SER A 48 6.99 -0.16 33.26
CA SER A 48 6.40 -1.30 33.97
C SER A 48 5.00 -0.92 34.43
N PHE A 49 4.01 -1.75 34.12
CA PHE A 49 2.62 -1.55 34.51
C PHE A 49 2.24 -2.35 35.76
N ALA A 50 3.21 -2.68 36.61
CA ALA A 50 2.96 -3.50 37.80
C ALA A 50 2.10 -2.80 38.88
N LYS A 51 2.11 -1.46 38.92
CA LYS A 51 1.50 -0.66 39.99
C LYS A 51 0.67 0.53 39.51
N ASP A 52 1.08 1.16 38.41
CA ASP A 52 0.44 2.34 37.84
C ASP A 52 0.68 2.37 36.31
N LEU A 53 -0.08 3.22 35.61
CA LEU A 53 0.06 3.43 34.16
C LEU A 53 1.25 4.34 33.80
N GLY A 54 2.01 4.81 34.79
CA GLY A 54 2.99 5.88 34.60
C GLY A 54 2.34 7.13 34.01
N ASP A 55 3.01 7.72 33.02
CA ASP A 55 2.52 8.89 32.28
C ASP A 55 1.58 8.52 31.12
N PHE A 56 1.21 7.24 30.97
CA PHE A 56 0.23 6.84 29.97
C PHE A 56 -1.17 7.29 30.35
N LYS A 57 -1.97 7.61 29.35
CA LYS A 57 -3.34 8.09 29.52
C LYS A 57 -4.32 7.19 28.78
N SER A 58 -5.36 6.77 29.50
CA SER A 58 -6.48 6.03 28.92
C SER A 58 -7.51 7.01 28.37
N PHE A 59 -7.93 6.80 27.13
CA PHE A 59 -8.97 7.59 26.45
C PHE A 59 -9.92 6.65 25.75
N GLY A 60 -11.23 6.82 25.86
CA GLY A 60 -12.17 5.96 25.16
C GLY A 60 -13.48 6.64 24.84
N THR A 61 -14.25 6.00 23.96
CA THR A 61 -15.61 6.43 23.59
C THR A 61 -16.68 5.99 24.60
N ASN A 62 -16.32 5.10 25.52
CA ASN A 62 -17.17 4.61 26.59
C ASN A 62 -16.43 4.73 27.94
N ASP A 63 -16.98 5.54 28.85
CA ASP A 63 -16.40 5.82 30.17
C ASP A 63 -16.30 4.58 31.07
N ASN A 64 -17.09 3.53 30.80
CA ASN A 64 -17.05 2.27 31.53
C ASN A 64 -15.83 1.40 31.14
N ILE A 65 -15.20 1.66 29.99
CA ILE A 65 -14.13 0.86 29.43
C ILE A 65 -12.84 1.68 29.42
N ALA A 66 -11.99 1.45 30.42
CA ALA A 66 -10.71 2.12 30.56
C ALA A 66 -9.58 1.12 30.76
N TRP A 67 -8.38 1.48 30.31
CA TRP A 67 -7.16 0.83 30.75
C TRP A 67 -6.94 1.16 32.22
N THR A 68 -6.78 0.13 33.04
CA THR A 68 -6.57 0.26 34.48
C THR A 68 -5.49 -0.71 34.92
N ILE A 69 -5.01 -0.56 36.15
CA ILE A 69 -4.13 -1.57 36.74
C ILE A 69 -4.98 -2.67 37.34
N ASP A 70 -4.86 -3.87 36.77
CA ASP A 70 -5.43 -5.09 37.30
C ASP A 70 -4.41 -6.23 37.10
N TYR A 71 -4.41 -7.24 37.98
CA TYR A 71 -3.44 -8.35 37.94
C TYR A 71 -1.96 -7.93 37.84
N SER A 72 -1.61 -6.74 38.36
CA SER A 72 -0.27 -6.14 38.22
C SER A 72 0.17 -5.97 36.75
N SER A 73 -0.76 -5.56 35.90
CA SER A 73 -0.53 -5.18 34.51
C SER A 73 -1.45 -4.02 34.11
N ALA A 74 -1.16 -3.36 32.99
CA ALA A 74 -2.15 -2.52 32.33
C ALA A 74 -3.16 -3.46 31.67
N CYS A 75 -4.39 -3.42 32.15
CA CYS A 75 -5.45 -4.36 31.79
C CYS A 75 -6.65 -3.60 31.22
N ILE A 76 -7.25 -4.19 30.19
CA ILE A 76 -8.52 -3.73 29.62
C ILE A 76 -9.42 -4.90 29.23
N THR A 77 -10.71 -4.71 29.42
CA THR A 77 -11.78 -5.60 28.96
C THR A 77 -13.07 -4.81 28.83
N GLY A 78 -13.84 -5.12 27.79
CA GLY A 78 -15.23 -4.68 27.65
C GLY A 78 -16.23 -5.65 28.28
N TYR A 79 -15.77 -6.71 28.93
CA TYR A 79 -16.60 -7.69 29.63
C TYR A 79 -16.42 -7.60 31.14
N LYS A 80 -17.31 -6.88 31.81
CA LYS A 80 -17.26 -6.63 33.26
C LYS A 80 -18.68 -6.54 33.85
N ASP A 81 -18.75 -6.63 35.17
CA ASP A 81 -19.92 -6.22 35.93
C ASP A 81 -19.86 -4.70 36.11
N PHE A 82 -20.51 -3.97 35.19
CA PHE A 82 -20.44 -2.51 35.12
C PHE A 82 -21.36 -1.82 36.13
N ASN A 83 -22.48 -2.45 36.51
CA ASN A 83 -23.47 -1.88 37.43
C ASN A 83 -23.34 -2.42 38.87
N GLY A 84 -22.46 -3.40 39.11
CA GLY A 84 -22.21 -3.99 40.42
C GLY A 84 -23.27 -5.01 40.85
N ASP A 85 -24.07 -5.55 39.92
CA ASP A 85 -25.13 -6.51 40.23
C ASP A 85 -24.67 -7.97 40.29
N GLY A 86 -23.37 -8.22 40.05
CA GLY A 86 -22.75 -9.54 40.01
C GLY A 86 -22.79 -10.21 38.63
N THR A 87 -23.43 -9.59 37.63
CA THR A 87 -23.57 -10.11 36.27
C THR A 87 -22.61 -9.39 35.34
N LYS A 88 -21.77 -10.15 34.64
CA LYS A 88 -20.88 -9.57 33.62
C LYS A 88 -21.60 -9.47 32.29
N THR A 89 -21.51 -8.30 31.67
CA THR A 89 -22.04 -8.02 30.33
C THR A 89 -20.92 -7.49 29.43
N ASN A 90 -21.11 -7.54 28.11
CA ASN A 90 -20.23 -6.87 27.17
C ASN A 90 -20.76 -5.46 26.90
N GLU A 91 -19.87 -4.49 26.82
CA GLU A 91 -20.16 -3.16 26.29
C GLU A 91 -19.29 -2.85 25.07
N ALA A 92 -19.87 -2.14 24.10
CA ALA A 92 -19.12 -1.67 22.94
C ALA A 92 -18.25 -0.46 23.31
N GLY A 93 -17.09 -0.37 22.70
CA GLY A 93 -16.20 0.77 22.93
C GLY A 93 -14.86 0.64 22.25
N VAL A 94 -14.19 1.79 22.14
CA VAL A 94 -12.86 1.97 21.57
C VAL A 94 -12.05 2.71 22.59
N THR A 95 -10.96 2.11 23.07
CA THR A 95 -10.16 2.70 24.14
C THR A 95 -8.68 2.60 23.83
N TYR A 96 -7.98 3.73 23.96
CA TYR A 96 -6.56 3.91 23.70
C TYR A 96 -5.81 4.08 25.02
N LEU A 97 -4.66 3.42 25.16
CA LEU A 97 -3.65 3.73 26.17
C LEU A 97 -2.48 4.45 25.48
N VAL A 98 -2.43 5.78 25.57
CA VAL A 98 -1.48 6.63 24.83
C VAL A 98 -0.26 6.94 25.69
N SER A 99 0.93 6.84 25.11
CA SER A 99 2.22 7.06 25.77
C SER A 99 2.56 8.53 26.06
N PRO A 100 3.52 8.80 26.98
CA PRO A 100 4.29 10.04 26.96
C PRO A 100 5.09 10.21 25.65
N GLU A 101 5.80 11.35 25.52
CA GLU A 101 6.54 11.66 24.29
C GLU A 101 7.71 10.74 24.17
N ILE A 102 7.92 10.21 22.98
CA ILE A 102 9.08 9.39 22.68
C ILE A 102 9.91 10.18 21.68
N ASP A 103 11.10 10.61 22.11
CA ASP A 103 12.02 11.38 21.28
C ASP A 103 12.95 10.42 20.53
N LEU A 104 12.65 10.17 19.25
CA LEU A 104 13.45 9.34 18.35
C LEU A 104 14.34 10.20 17.43
N THR A 105 14.55 11.48 17.74
CA THR A 105 15.33 12.40 16.86
C THR A 105 16.79 11.99 16.68
N LYS A 106 17.32 11.18 17.60
CA LYS A 106 18.68 10.63 17.56
C LYS A 106 18.73 9.16 17.17
N ALA A 107 17.56 8.53 16.95
CA ALA A 107 17.51 7.13 16.60
C ALA A 107 17.97 6.90 15.16
N SER A 108 18.76 5.85 14.94
CA SER A 108 19.05 5.38 13.58
C SER A 108 18.02 4.35 13.13
N LYS A 109 17.60 3.50 14.08
CA LYS A 109 16.48 2.57 13.99
C LYS A 109 15.89 2.39 15.39
N ALA A 110 14.62 2.05 15.49
CA ALA A 110 14.03 1.74 16.78
C ALA A 110 13.00 0.63 16.66
N TYR A 111 12.79 -0.08 17.77
CA TYR A 111 11.77 -1.11 17.88
C TYR A 111 11.03 -1.01 19.21
N ILE A 112 9.81 -1.53 19.22
CA ILE A 112 8.91 -1.61 20.37
C ILE A 112 8.91 -3.05 20.85
N GLU A 113 9.08 -3.28 22.14
CA GLU A 113 9.00 -4.60 22.76
C GLU A 113 8.01 -4.55 23.93
N MET A 114 7.06 -5.48 23.94
CA MET A 114 6.04 -5.60 24.98
C MET A 114 5.99 -7.02 25.54
N ASN A 115 5.83 -7.14 26.86
CA ASN A 115 5.46 -8.40 27.50
C ASN A 115 3.97 -8.35 27.84
N HIS A 116 3.17 -9.21 27.20
CA HIS A 116 1.72 -9.14 27.26
C HIS A 116 1.04 -10.50 27.22
N ALA A 117 -0.21 -10.56 27.67
CA ALA A 117 -1.07 -11.74 27.61
C ALA A 117 -2.46 -11.33 27.15
N MET A 118 -3.17 -12.24 26.47
CA MET A 118 -4.51 -11.94 25.97
C MET A 118 -5.37 -13.20 25.99
N LYS A 119 -6.67 -13.03 26.21
CA LYS A 119 -7.67 -14.08 26.07
C LYS A 119 -8.97 -13.56 25.47
N TYR A 120 -9.76 -14.51 24.97
CA TYR A 120 -11.14 -14.33 24.51
C TYR A 120 -11.30 -13.47 23.25
N GLU A 121 -10.20 -13.17 22.57
CA GLU A 121 -10.28 -12.64 21.22
C GLU A 121 -10.80 -13.75 20.29
N ARG A 122 -11.79 -13.40 19.47
CA ARG A 122 -12.48 -14.33 18.56
C ARG A 122 -12.40 -13.90 17.10
N ALA A 123 -11.80 -12.75 16.85
CA ALA A 123 -11.45 -12.24 15.53
C ALA A 123 -9.92 -12.17 15.39
N ASP A 124 -9.45 -11.35 14.46
CA ASP A 124 -8.03 -11.04 14.33
C ASP A 124 -7.53 -10.24 15.55
N VAL A 125 -6.42 -10.68 16.13
CA VAL A 125 -5.85 -10.06 17.34
C VAL A 125 -5.39 -8.64 17.07
N ASN A 126 -4.68 -8.40 15.97
CA ASN A 126 -4.13 -7.08 15.64
C ASN A 126 -5.24 -6.10 15.18
N ALA A 127 -6.40 -6.59 14.75
CA ALA A 127 -7.55 -5.76 14.41
C ALA A 127 -8.20 -5.10 15.64
N ASN A 128 -8.49 -5.90 16.68
CA ASN A 128 -9.19 -5.43 17.89
C ASN A 128 -8.22 -4.96 18.99
N ASN A 129 -6.94 -5.34 18.91
CA ASN A 129 -5.93 -5.08 19.93
C ASN A 129 -4.67 -4.56 19.23
N THR A 130 -4.70 -3.30 18.82
CA THR A 130 -3.73 -2.74 17.87
C THR A 130 -2.68 -1.91 18.58
N LEU A 131 -1.40 -2.06 18.19
CA LEU A 131 -0.36 -1.09 18.50
C LEU A 131 -0.36 -0.01 17.42
N LEU A 132 -0.38 1.25 17.83
CA LEU A 132 -0.44 2.41 16.94
C LEU A 132 0.74 3.34 17.22
N ILE A 133 1.16 4.09 16.21
CA ILE A 133 2.14 5.19 16.32
C ILE A 133 1.62 6.45 15.63
N SER A 134 1.92 7.61 16.20
CA SER A 134 1.54 8.92 15.66
C SER A 134 2.67 9.94 15.87
N LYS A 135 2.79 10.88 14.93
CA LYS A 135 3.69 12.05 15.00
C LYS A 135 2.94 13.37 15.19
N ASP A 136 1.61 13.34 15.16
CA ASP A 136 0.72 14.51 15.21
C ASP A 136 -0.24 14.52 16.42
N TYR A 137 -0.20 13.49 17.27
CA TYR A 137 -0.98 13.44 18.49
C TYR A 137 -0.64 14.59 19.44
N THR A 138 -1.67 15.29 19.90
CA THR A 138 -1.57 16.36 20.91
C THR A 138 -2.23 15.99 22.23
N ASP A 139 -3.51 15.64 22.21
CA ASP A 139 -4.36 15.53 23.40
C ASP A 139 -5.57 14.60 23.24
N ASP A 140 -6.11 14.46 22.03
CA ASP A 140 -7.28 13.63 21.72
C ASP A 140 -6.91 12.59 20.65
N PRO A 141 -6.97 11.27 20.98
CA PRO A 141 -6.57 10.23 20.04
C PRO A 141 -7.49 10.13 18.82
N THR A 142 -8.72 10.66 18.88
CA THR A 142 -9.63 10.67 17.72
C THR A 142 -9.28 11.74 16.68
N LYS A 143 -8.43 12.71 17.05
CA LYS A 143 -7.98 13.81 16.18
C LYS A 143 -6.59 13.58 15.57
N ALA A 144 -5.87 12.56 16.04
CA ALA A 144 -4.52 12.24 15.60
C ALA A 144 -4.55 11.25 14.42
N THR A 145 -3.51 11.31 13.59
CA THR A 145 -3.26 10.31 12.55
C THR A 145 -2.47 9.16 13.14
N TRP A 146 -3.07 7.97 13.18
CA TRP A 146 -2.44 6.76 13.70
C TRP A 146 -2.03 5.81 12.58
N THR A 147 -0.77 5.37 12.61
CA THR A 147 -0.27 4.27 11.78
C THR A 147 -0.22 3.00 12.62
N PRO A 148 -0.85 1.90 12.19
CA PRO A 148 -0.76 0.63 12.91
C PRO A 148 0.63 0.01 12.76
N ILE A 149 1.06 -0.66 13.82
CA ILE A 149 2.29 -1.47 13.86
C ILE A 149 1.85 -2.90 14.23
N ALA A 150 2.02 -3.86 13.32
CA ALA A 150 1.84 -5.26 13.66
C ALA A 150 2.87 -5.70 14.70
N TYR A 151 2.45 -6.62 15.55
CA TYR A 151 3.34 -7.34 16.44
C TYR A 151 3.06 -8.85 16.30
N PRO A 152 4.07 -9.72 16.50
CA PRO A 152 3.87 -11.16 16.47
C PRO A 152 2.81 -11.63 17.48
N THR A 153 1.92 -12.52 17.06
CA THR A 153 0.85 -13.07 17.90
C THR A 153 1.08 -14.53 18.30
N THR A 154 2.26 -15.07 18.02
CA THR A 154 2.59 -16.47 18.33
C THR A 154 2.53 -16.70 19.84
N GLY A 155 1.70 -17.65 20.27
CA GLY A 155 1.49 -17.97 21.68
C GLY A 155 0.54 -17.01 22.41
N LEU A 156 0.07 -15.94 21.76
CA LEU A 156 -0.93 -15.03 22.30
C LEU A 156 -2.34 -15.59 22.07
N ASN A 157 -3.28 -15.34 22.99
CA ASN A 157 -4.68 -15.79 22.88
C ASN A 157 -4.85 -17.31 22.69
N ASP A 158 -3.94 -18.13 23.25
CA ASP A 158 -3.99 -19.57 23.13
C ASP A 158 -5.27 -20.14 23.77
N ALA A 159 -6.17 -20.66 22.93
CA ALA A 159 -7.44 -21.25 23.36
C ALA A 159 -7.28 -22.60 24.08
N SER A 160 -6.11 -23.23 24.02
CA SER A 160 -5.83 -24.53 24.66
C SER A 160 -5.73 -24.46 26.18
N THR A 161 -5.42 -23.28 26.72
CA THR A 161 -5.30 -23.03 28.16
C THR A 161 -6.35 -22.02 28.65
N LYS A 162 -6.65 -22.04 29.95
CA LYS A 162 -7.47 -21.01 30.62
C LYS A 162 -6.62 -19.89 31.22
N GLU A 163 -5.31 -20.05 31.23
CA GLU A 163 -4.37 -19.09 31.81
C GLU A 163 -4.04 -17.96 30.82
N PHE A 164 -3.75 -16.78 31.36
CA PHE A 164 -3.17 -15.68 30.60
C PHE A 164 -1.66 -15.93 30.47
N VAL A 165 -1.26 -16.54 29.35
CA VAL A 165 0.15 -16.81 29.05
C VAL A 165 0.80 -15.53 28.55
N PHE A 166 1.81 -15.06 29.28
CA PHE A 166 2.58 -13.88 28.90
C PHE A 166 3.64 -14.25 27.87
N VAL A 167 3.61 -13.56 26.74
CA VAL A 167 4.59 -13.64 25.66
C VAL A 167 5.28 -12.30 25.49
N THR A 168 6.48 -12.33 24.90
CA THR A 168 7.21 -11.13 24.52
C THR A 168 7.10 -10.94 23.02
N SER A 169 6.57 -9.80 22.62
CA SER A 169 6.36 -9.42 21.22
C SER A 169 7.17 -8.18 20.91
N ALA A 170 7.89 -8.19 19.78
CA ALA A 170 8.69 -7.06 19.32
C ALA A 170 8.33 -6.67 17.89
N ALA A 171 8.31 -5.37 17.61
CA ALA A 171 7.95 -4.81 16.32
C ALA A 171 8.84 -3.62 15.97
N ASN A 172 9.31 -3.55 14.72
CA ASN A 172 10.12 -2.42 14.26
C ASN A 172 9.26 -1.18 14.08
N ILE A 173 9.79 -0.01 14.46
CA ILE A 173 9.14 1.28 14.19
C ILE A 173 9.33 1.62 12.69
N PRO A 174 8.26 1.99 11.95
CA PRO A 174 8.40 2.32 10.54
C PRO A 174 9.38 3.49 10.30
N ALA A 175 10.15 3.41 9.22
CA ALA A 175 11.23 4.35 8.93
C ALA A 175 10.78 5.82 8.89
N GLU A 176 9.53 6.08 8.50
CA GLU A 176 8.98 7.43 8.47
C GLU A 176 8.83 8.08 9.85
N PHE A 177 8.82 7.32 10.95
CA PHE A 177 8.71 7.82 12.32
C PHE A 177 10.08 7.99 13.00
N ILE A 178 11.14 7.44 12.42
CA ILE A 178 12.52 7.60 12.90
C ILE A 178 12.97 9.04 12.66
N GLY A 179 13.73 9.61 13.61
CA GLY A 179 14.16 11.01 13.54
C GLY A 179 13.11 12.03 14.01
N GLN A 180 11.97 11.56 14.54
CA GLN A 180 10.86 12.41 15.00
C GLN A 180 10.53 12.22 16.48
N LYS A 181 9.70 13.12 17.01
CA LYS A 181 9.02 12.93 18.29
C LYS A 181 7.67 12.28 18.02
N VAL A 182 7.39 11.19 18.71
CA VAL A 182 6.22 10.35 18.44
C VAL A 182 5.48 9.98 19.72
N ARG A 183 4.28 9.43 19.54
CA ARG A 183 3.48 8.76 20.56
C ARG A 183 3.11 7.38 20.05
N ILE A 184 3.05 6.42 20.95
CA ILE A 184 2.45 5.12 20.67
C ILE A 184 1.18 4.95 21.48
N ALA A 185 0.27 4.11 20.99
CA ALA A 185 -0.95 3.78 21.69
C ALA A 185 -1.30 2.29 21.56
N PHE A 186 -1.85 1.72 22.63
CA PHE A 186 -2.54 0.44 22.57
C PHE A 186 -4.04 0.69 22.42
N ARG A 187 -4.60 0.36 21.25
CA ARG A 187 -6.03 0.45 20.98
C ARG A 187 -6.69 -0.89 21.25
N HIS A 188 -7.66 -0.90 22.14
CA HIS A 188 -8.58 -2.00 22.36
C HIS A 188 -9.94 -1.65 21.76
N THR A 189 -10.58 -2.61 21.11
CA THR A 189 -11.95 -2.42 20.61
C THR A 189 -12.81 -3.65 20.87
N CYS A 190 -14.03 -3.39 21.34
CA CYS A 190 -15.02 -4.42 21.61
C CYS A 190 -16.44 -3.99 21.22
N THR A 191 -17.34 -4.96 21.22
CA THR A 191 -18.75 -4.80 20.87
C THR A 191 -19.64 -5.18 22.06
N ASP A 192 -20.93 -4.87 21.96
CA ASP A 192 -21.97 -5.30 22.91
C ASP A 192 -22.16 -6.83 22.97
N LYS A 193 -21.49 -7.60 22.09
CA LYS A 193 -21.58 -9.06 22.00
C LYS A 193 -20.30 -9.78 22.37
N GLN A 194 -19.15 -9.15 22.23
CA GLN A 194 -17.84 -9.78 22.46
C GLN A 194 -16.79 -8.75 22.83
N SER A 195 -15.92 -9.16 23.74
CA SER A 195 -14.71 -8.46 24.12
C SER A 195 -13.59 -9.45 24.42
N SER A 196 -12.35 -9.06 24.10
CA SER A 196 -11.13 -9.69 24.61
C SER A 196 -10.78 -9.11 25.99
N THR A 197 -9.85 -9.77 26.68
CA THR A 197 -9.12 -9.17 27.79
C THR A 197 -7.65 -9.12 27.41
N TRP A 198 -7.04 -7.94 27.54
CA TRP A 198 -5.63 -7.71 27.19
C TRP A 198 -4.88 -7.15 28.40
N GLU A 199 -3.77 -7.82 28.74
CA GLU A 199 -2.87 -7.46 29.83
C GLU A 199 -1.48 -7.14 29.29
N ILE A 200 -0.91 -5.99 29.64
CA ILE A 200 0.44 -5.57 29.26
C ILE A 200 1.25 -5.34 30.54
N LYS A 201 2.29 -6.15 30.77
CA LYS A 201 3.14 -6.05 31.95
C LYS A 201 4.23 -5.01 31.79
N THR A 202 4.93 -5.04 30.66
CA THR A 202 6.05 -4.13 30.39
C THR A 202 6.04 -3.70 28.94
N LEU A 203 6.52 -2.49 28.70
CA LEU A 203 6.75 -1.90 27.39
C LEU A 203 8.11 -1.22 27.38
N SER A 204 8.85 -1.39 26.29
CA SER A 204 10.07 -0.64 26.05
C SER A 204 10.18 -0.23 24.58
N VAL A 205 10.81 0.92 24.34
CA VAL A 205 11.21 1.39 23.02
C VAL A 205 12.72 1.55 23.03
N LYS A 206 13.41 0.84 22.14
CA LYS A 206 14.86 0.67 22.14
C LYS A 206 15.45 0.97 20.77
N GLU A 207 16.70 1.42 20.74
CA GLU A 207 17.50 1.54 19.52
C GLU A 207 17.73 0.17 18.89
N GLY A 208 17.73 0.15 17.56
CA GLY A 208 18.04 -1.02 16.76
C GLY A 208 16.82 -1.56 16.00
N GLU A 209 16.98 -2.79 15.53
CA GLU A 209 16.01 -3.51 14.72
C GLU A 209 15.94 -4.95 15.22
N VAL A 210 14.75 -5.53 15.20
CA VAL A 210 14.53 -6.94 15.53
C VAL A 210 14.26 -7.75 14.27
N GLU A 211 14.98 -8.87 14.11
CA GLU A 211 14.73 -9.83 13.02
C GLU A 211 13.35 -10.48 13.21
N ASN A 212 12.52 -10.48 12.16
CA ASN A 212 11.10 -10.89 12.19
C ASN A 212 10.17 -10.03 13.08
N GLY A 213 10.51 -8.76 13.29
CA GLY A 213 9.70 -7.82 14.09
C GLY A 213 8.40 -7.38 13.43
N GLY A 214 7.41 -8.28 13.31
CA GLY A 214 6.07 -8.01 12.78
C GLY A 214 6.05 -7.79 11.26
N GLY A 215 5.25 -8.59 10.54
CA GLY A 215 5.06 -8.43 9.09
C GLY A 215 4.45 -7.08 8.71
N GLU A 216 4.66 -6.69 7.45
CA GLU A 216 4.04 -5.54 6.78
C GLU A 216 2.52 -5.52 7.08
N VAL A 217 2.00 -4.40 7.63
CA VAL A 217 0.57 -4.26 7.97
C VAL A 217 -0.19 -3.40 6.99
N THR A 218 -1.25 -4.00 6.47
CA THR A 218 -2.43 -3.32 5.93
C THR A 218 -3.33 -2.86 7.10
N PRO A 219 -3.72 -1.57 7.18
CA PRO A 219 -4.57 -1.04 8.25
C PRO A 219 -5.88 -1.81 8.50
N THR A 220 -6.21 -2.06 9.78
CA THR A 220 -7.54 -2.55 10.19
C THR A 220 -8.15 -1.64 11.27
N PRO A 221 -9.38 -1.10 11.07
CA PRO A 221 -10.05 -0.22 12.02
C PRO A 221 -11.06 -0.91 12.97
N THR A 222 -11.35 -0.17 14.02
CA THR A 222 -12.27 -0.24 15.16
C THR A 222 -13.75 -0.64 14.88
N PRO A 223 -14.35 -1.61 15.62
CA PRO A 223 -15.81 -1.84 15.69
C PRO A 223 -16.68 -0.59 15.89
N GLY A 224 -17.58 -0.35 14.93
CA GLY A 224 -18.53 0.78 14.90
C GLY A 224 -18.24 1.83 13.83
N GLU A 225 -17.00 1.91 13.34
CA GLU A 225 -16.66 2.81 12.23
C GLU A 225 -16.81 2.19 10.85
N GLY A 226 -17.11 0.89 10.78
CA GLY A 226 -16.98 0.10 9.56
C GLY A 226 -15.53 -0.20 9.22
N THR A 227 -15.34 -1.13 8.30
CA THR A 227 -14.06 -1.71 7.89
C THR A 227 -13.65 -1.25 6.50
N GLY A 228 -12.39 -1.48 6.14
CA GLY A 228 -11.85 -1.19 4.80
C GLY A 228 -11.15 0.17 4.66
N GLU A 229 -10.30 0.27 3.64
CA GLU A 229 -9.55 1.47 3.24
C GLU A 229 -10.06 2.10 1.94
N GLY A 230 -11.11 1.52 1.36
CA GLY A 230 -11.65 1.98 0.08
C GLY A 230 -10.79 1.60 -1.12
N THR A 231 -9.84 0.68 -0.94
CA THR A 231 -9.00 0.10 -2.01
C THR A 231 -9.62 -1.19 -2.52
N GLU A 232 -9.19 -1.70 -3.67
CA GLU A 232 -9.73 -2.96 -4.20
C GLU A 232 -9.45 -4.15 -3.25
N ALA A 233 -8.28 -4.16 -2.61
CA ALA A 233 -7.88 -5.20 -1.67
C ALA A 233 -8.58 -5.07 -0.31
N SER A 234 -8.97 -3.85 0.07
CA SER A 234 -9.62 -3.51 1.34
C SER A 234 -10.77 -2.53 1.08
N PRO A 235 -11.88 -2.99 0.47
CA PRO A 235 -13.02 -2.13 0.18
C PRO A 235 -13.67 -1.68 1.48
N TYR A 236 -14.16 -0.43 1.51
CA TYR A 236 -15.01 0.02 2.61
C TYR A 236 -16.22 -0.91 2.76
N ASP A 237 -16.63 -1.26 3.98
CA ASP A 237 -18.00 -1.76 4.16
C ASP A 237 -19.01 -0.60 4.12
N VAL A 238 -20.30 -0.95 4.08
CA VAL A 238 -21.39 0.03 4.02
C VAL A 238 -21.36 0.98 5.23
N THR A 239 -21.01 0.49 6.42
CA THR A 239 -20.91 1.32 7.63
C THR A 239 -19.83 2.39 7.49
N LYS A 240 -18.64 2.03 6.98
CA LYS A 240 -17.53 2.97 6.77
C LYS A 240 -17.86 4.01 5.71
N ALA A 241 -18.44 3.58 4.59
CA ALA A 241 -18.86 4.50 3.53
C ALA A 241 -19.90 5.51 4.02
N LEU A 242 -20.90 5.07 4.79
CA LEU A 242 -21.93 5.96 5.36
C LEU A 242 -21.34 6.93 6.39
N ALA A 243 -20.42 6.47 7.24
CA ALA A 243 -19.72 7.33 8.20
C ALA A 243 -18.89 8.42 7.51
N ILE A 244 -18.14 8.06 6.46
CA ILE A 244 -17.36 9.01 5.63
C ILE A 244 -18.28 10.07 5.03
N ILE A 245 -19.38 9.66 4.39
CA ILE A 245 -20.35 10.59 3.80
C ILE A 245 -20.94 11.53 4.85
N THR A 246 -21.35 10.98 6.00
CA THR A 246 -21.97 11.75 7.10
C THR A 246 -21.00 12.77 7.71
N SER A 247 -19.71 12.42 7.80
CA SER A 247 -18.68 13.32 8.32
C SER A 247 -18.34 14.48 7.38
N GLY A 248 -18.72 14.38 6.09
CA GLY A 248 -18.34 15.33 5.05
C GLY A 248 -16.91 15.16 4.51
N ASN A 249 -16.11 14.25 5.07
CA ASN A 249 -14.74 13.95 4.62
C ASN A 249 -14.72 13.01 3.41
N ILE A 250 -15.51 13.35 2.38
CA ILE A 250 -15.69 12.52 1.19
C ILE A 250 -14.39 12.57 0.33
N PRO A 251 -13.77 11.43 0.01
CA PRO A 251 -12.62 11.38 -0.88
C PRO A 251 -12.92 12.00 -2.25
N ALA A 252 -11.94 12.71 -2.81
CA ALA A 252 -12.08 13.29 -4.14
C ALA A 252 -12.07 12.23 -5.25
N SER A 253 -11.33 11.14 -5.02
CA SER A 253 -11.21 9.96 -5.88
C SER A 253 -12.33 8.94 -5.63
N GLU A 254 -12.56 8.09 -6.61
CA GLU A 254 -13.38 6.89 -6.47
C GLU A 254 -12.76 5.91 -5.46
N VAL A 255 -13.62 5.11 -4.84
CA VAL A 255 -13.27 4.12 -3.83
C VAL A 255 -14.04 2.83 -4.08
N TYR A 256 -13.60 1.76 -3.45
CA TYR A 256 -14.27 0.46 -3.46
C TYR A 256 -15.14 0.31 -2.21
N VAL A 257 -16.39 -0.09 -2.39
CA VAL A 257 -17.35 -0.33 -1.31
C VAL A 257 -17.96 -1.72 -1.44
N SER A 258 -17.89 -2.52 -0.38
CA SER A 258 -18.49 -3.83 -0.26
C SER A 258 -19.84 -3.77 0.47
N GLY A 259 -20.79 -4.58 0.03
CA GLY A 259 -22.10 -4.69 0.67
C GLY A 259 -22.95 -5.82 0.10
N ILE A 260 -24.15 -5.98 0.64
CA ILE A 260 -25.14 -6.96 0.19
C ILE A 260 -26.36 -6.19 -0.33
N VAL A 261 -26.81 -6.51 -1.55
CA VAL A 261 -27.97 -5.86 -2.17
C VAL A 261 -29.20 -6.09 -1.30
N SER A 262 -29.79 -5.01 -0.78
CA SER A 262 -30.95 -5.06 0.11
C SER A 262 -32.26 -4.73 -0.60
N SER A 263 -32.21 -3.94 -1.68
CA SER A 263 -33.36 -3.68 -2.54
C SER A 263 -32.90 -3.19 -3.91
N ILE A 264 -33.65 -3.51 -4.97
CA ILE A 264 -33.39 -3.03 -6.33
C ILE A 264 -34.53 -2.10 -6.73
N SER A 265 -34.21 -0.85 -7.08
CA SER A 265 -35.19 0.14 -7.53
C SER A 265 -35.42 0.05 -9.03
N GLU A 266 -34.36 -0.10 -9.81
CA GLU A 266 -34.42 -0.14 -11.27
C GLU A 266 -33.22 -0.92 -11.85
N ILE A 267 -33.48 -1.68 -12.93
CA ILE A 267 -32.46 -2.15 -13.88
C ILE A 267 -32.96 -1.74 -15.27
N GLU A 268 -32.26 -0.80 -15.91
CA GLU A 268 -32.60 -0.27 -17.23
C GLU A 268 -31.68 -0.91 -18.28
N THR A 269 -32.24 -1.70 -19.20
CA THR A 269 -31.47 -2.48 -20.18
C THR A 269 -31.57 -1.95 -21.61
N ALA A 270 -32.46 -0.98 -21.89
CA ALA A 270 -32.79 -0.60 -23.26
C ALA A 270 -31.86 0.48 -23.81
N ASN A 271 -31.43 1.45 -23.00
CA ASN A 271 -30.69 2.61 -23.48
C ASN A 271 -29.30 2.69 -22.84
N TYR A 272 -29.29 2.79 -21.51
CA TYR A 272 -28.11 3.09 -20.73
C TYR A 272 -27.46 1.81 -20.20
N GLY A 273 -28.25 0.79 -19.86
CA GLY A 273 -27.70 -0.47 -19.34
C GLY A 273 -27.19 -0.32 -17.91
N ASN A 274 -27.88 0.43 -17.06
CA ASN A 274 -27.47 0.72 -15.68
C ASN A 274 -28.58 0.41 -14.67
N ALA A 275 -28.23 0.34 -13.39
CA ALA A 275 -29.15 -0.02 -12.32
C ALA A 275 -29.05 0.94 -11.13
N THR A 276 -30.17 1.15 -10.44
CA THR A 276 -30.22 1.84 -9.16
C THR A 276 -30.71 0.88 -8.09
N TYR A 277 -29.93 0.70 -7.03
CA TYR A 277 -30.19 -0.27 -5.96
C TYR A 277 -29.56 0.18 -4.64
N ASN A 278 -29.96 -0.47 -3.54
CA ASN A 278 -29.41 -0.23 -2.21
C ASN A 278 -28.57 -1.41 -1.74
N ILE A 279 -27.49 -1.12 -1.03
CA ILE A 279 -26.66 -2.12 -0.33
C ILE A 279 -26.67 -1.85 1.17
N SER A 280 -26.60 -2.91 1.97
CA SER A 280 -26.42 -2.86 3.42
C SER A 280 -25.40 -3.90 3.87
N VAL A 281 -24.97 -3.85 5.13
CA VAL A 281 -24.00 -4.82 5.69
C VAL A 281 -24.55 -6.25 5.76
N ASP A 282 -25.87 -6.40 5.86
CA ASP A 282 -26.57 -7.67 6.11
C ASP A 282 -27.54 -8.07 4.99
N GLY A 283 -27.72 -7.20 3.99
CA GLY A 283 -28.65 -7.41 2.88
C GLY A 283 -30.11 -7.15 3.24
N THR A 284 -30.39 -6.57 4.42
CA THR A 284 -31.74 -6.20 4.84
C THR A 284 -32.01 -4.72 4.60
N THR A 285 -33.29 -4.37 4.53
CA THR A 285 -33.74 -2.97 4.49
C THR A 285 -33.91 -2.37 5.89
N THR A 286 -33.61 -3.14 6.95
CA THR A 286 -33.72 -2.68 8.35
C THR A 286 -32.43 -2.05 8.87
N SER A 287 -31.28 -2.42 8.30
CA SER A 287 -30.00 -1.75 8.52
C SER A 287 -29.87 -0.46 7.69
N GLU A 288 -28.93 0.40 8.05
CA GLU A 288 -28.61 1.56 7.20
C GLU A 288 -28.17 1.11 5.80
N GLN A 289 -28.62 1.85 4.80
CA GLN A 289 -28.42 1.53 3.39
C GLN A 289 -27.61 2.62 2.70
N LEU A 290 -26.74 2.20 1.79
CA LEU A 290 -26.07 3.07 0.83
C LEU A 290 -26.70 2.88 -0.55
N ILE A 291 -27.04 3.98 -1.21
CA ILE A 291 -27.60 3.97 -2.56
C ILE A 291 -26.45 3.79 -3.56
N VAL A 292 -26.63 2.92 -4.55
CA VAL A 292 -25.79 2.86 -5.75
C VAL A 292 -26.61 3.45 -6.89
N TYR A 293 -26.24 4.65 -7.35
CA TYR A 293 -27.04 5.42 -8.31
C TYR A 293 -26.55 5.20 -9.75
N HIS A 294 -27.42 4.69 -10.64
CA HIS A 294 -27.10 4.39 -12.04
C HIS A 294 -25.75 3.66 -12.26
N GLY A 295 -25.50 2.61 -11.49
CA GLY A 295 -24.31 1.78 -11.60
C GLY A 295 -24.35 0.82 -12.78
N PHE A 296 -23.18 0.57 -13.38
CA PHE A 296 -23.00 -0.45 -14.42
C PHE A 296 -22.81 -1.85 -13.84
N TYR A 297 -23.03 -2.87 -14.68
CA TYR A 297 -22.88 -4.28 -14.32
C TYR A 297 -21.42 -4.63 -14.04
N LEU A 298 -21.18 -5.90 -13.70
CA LEU A 298 -19.87 -6.47 -13.40
C LEU A 298 -18.85 -6.09 -14.48
N GLY A 299 -17.75 -5.46 -14.08
CA GLY A 299 -16.67 -5.01 -14.97
C GLY A 299 -16.88 -3.61 -15.58
N GLY A 300 -18.06 -3.01 -15.44
CA GLY A 300 -18.46 -1.78 -16.14
C GLY A 300 -19.31 -2.04 -17.38
N GLU A 301 -19.69 -3.29 -17.63
CA GLU A 301 -20.58 -3.67 -18.71
C GLU A 301 -22.00 -3.14 -18.53
N LYS A 302 -22.75 -3.09 -19.62
CA LYS A 302 -24.18 -2.78 -19.56
C LYS A 302 -24.96 -3.93 -18.94
N PHE A 303 -25.92 -3.61 -18.08
CA PHE A 303 -27.01 -4.52 -17.76
C PHE A 303 -27.80 -4.83 -19.05
N THR A 304 -27.98 -6.12 -19.33
CA THR A 304 -28.73 -6.65 -20.47
C THR A 304 -29.96 -7.44 -20.03
N SER A 305 -30.05 -7.80 -18.74
CA SER A 305 -31.19 -8.49 -18.15
C SER A 305 -31.37 -8.15 -16.67
N ASN A 306 -32.63 -8.12 -16.23
CA ASN A 306 -32.99 -7.93 -14.81
C ASN A 306 -32.54 -9.08 -13.91
N ASP A 307 -32.23 -10.25 -14.46
CA ASP A 307 -31.74 -11.40 -13.70
C ASP A 307 -30.27 -11.30 -13.29
N GLN A 308 -29.53 -10.32 -13.83
CA GLN A 308 -28.10 -10.16 -13.57
C GLN A 308 -27.77 -9.62 -12.17
N LEU A 309 -28.75 -9.05 -11.46
CA LEU A 309 -28.61 -8.56 -10.09
C LEU A 309 -29.87 -8.90 -9.29
N LYS A 310 -29.71 -9.42 -8.07
CA LYS A 310 -30.80 -9.86 -7.20
C LYS A 310 -30.58 -9.38 -5.76
N VAL A 311 -31.67 -9.21 -5.02
CA VAL A 311 -31.59 -8.97 -3.57
C VAL A 311 -30.89 -10.15 -2.91
N GLY A 312 -29.96 -9.86 -2.01
CA GLY A 312 -29.08 -10.83 -1.35
C GLY A 312 -27.73 -11.03 -2.04
N ASP A 313 -27.53 -10.48 -3.25
CA ASP A 313 -26.23 -10.56 -3.91
C ASP A 313 -25.17 -9.77 -3.15
N LYS A 314 -23.99 -10.36 -2.96
CA LYS A 314 -22.82 -9.69 -2.40
C LYS A 314 -22.11 -8.93 -3.50
N VAL A 315 -21.88 -7.63 -3.32
CA VAL A 315 -21.23 -6.78 -4.32
C VAL A 315 -20.01 -6.07 -3.74
N VAL A 316 -19.04 -5.80 -4.61
CA VAL A 316 -18.06 -4.73 -4.43
C VAL A 316 -18.27 -3.74 -5.57
N VAL A 317 -18.47 -2.48 -5.24
CA VAL A 317 -18.78 -1.39 -6.18
C VAL A 317 -17.62 -0.40 -6.16
N TYR A 318 -17.15 -0.01 -7.34
CA TYR A 318 -16.16 1.04 -7.52
C TYR A 318 -16.86 2.32 -7.98
N GLY A 319 -16.69 3.42 -7.25
CA GLY A 319 -17.28 4.70 -7.61
C GLY A 319 -17.05 5.80 -6.58
N LYS A 320 -17.58 6.98 -6.85
CA LYS A 320 -17.40 8.17 -6.00
C LYS A 320 -18.48 8.25 -4.93
N LEU A 321 -18.09 8.34 -3.66
CA LEU A 321 -19.02 8.62 -2.57
C LEU A 321 -19.59 10.04 -2.68
N LYS A 322 -20.85 10.22 -2.29
CA LYS A 322 -21.54 11.51 -2.40
C LYS A 322 -22.66 11.66 -1.37
N GLN A 323 -22.74 12.84 -0.77
CA GLN A 323 -23.93 13.34 -0.10
C GLN A 323 -24.75 14.13 -1.12
N PHE A 324 -25.92 13.65 -1.50
CA PHE A 324 -26.85 14.33 -2.40
C PHE A 324 -28.14 14.70 -1.66
N TYR A 325 -28.22 15.94 -1.16
CA TYR A 325 -29.25 16.38 -0.22
C TYR A 325 -29.32 15.46 1.01
N GLU A 326 -30.43 14.76 1.23
CA GLU A 326 -30.62 13.82 2.35
C GLU A 326 -30.14 12.40 2.01
N LYS A 327 -29.76 12.14 0.75
CA LYS A 327 -29.34 10.83 0.27
C LYS A 327 -27.83 10.64 0.38
N LYS A 328 -27.43 9.46 0.85
CA LYS A 328 -26.04 9.00 0.88
C LYS A 328 -25.89 7.97 -0.23
N GLU A 329 -25.02 8.24 -1.20
CA GLU A 329 -24.93 7.45 -2.42
C GLU A 329 -23.49 7.27 -2.93
N ILE A 330 -23.31 6.23 -3.75
CA ILE A 330 -22.24 6.16 -4.75
C ILE A 330 -22.81 6.79 -6.03
N ASP A 331 -22.15 7.85 -6.51
CA ASP A 331 -22.62 8.67 -7.64
C ASP A 331 -22.63 7.89 -8.97
N TYR A 332 -23.26 8.47 -10.00
CA TYR A 332 -23.27 7.89 -11.36
C TYR A 332 -21.85 7.66 -11.91
N ASN A 333 -21.72 6.79 -12.92
CA ASN A 333 -20.46 6.25 -13.45
C ASN A 333 -19.72 5.27 -12.51
N ASN A 334 -20.40 4.72 -11.51
CA ASN A 334 -19.90 3.59 -10.74
C ASN A 334 -20.11 2.26 -11.48
N LYS A 335 -19.41 1.21 -11.04
CA LYS A 335 -19.54 -0.14 -11.58
C LYS A 335 -19.39 -1.22 -10.51
N ILE A 336 -20.06 -2.35 -10.70
CA ILE A 336 -19.80 -3.55 -9.90
C ILE A 336 -18.45 -4.13 -10.35
N VAL A 337 -17.53 -4.37 -9.41
CA VAL A 337 -16.23 -5.02 -9.69
C VAL A 337 -16.16 -6.46 -9.18
N SER A 338 -17.05 -6.82 -8.25
CA SER A 338 -17.27 -8.20 -7.80
C SER A 338 -18.74 -8.43 -7.50
N LEU A 339 -19.28 -9.57 -7.92
CA LEU A 339 -20.66 -10.01 -7.70
C LEU A 339 -20.65 -11.47 -7.22
N ASN A 340 -21.06 -11.72 -5.99
CA ASN A 340 -21.05 -13.03 -5.34
C ASN A 340 -19.68 -13.73 -5.40
N GLY A 341 -18.60 -12.96 -5.25
CA GLY A 341 -17.23 -13.45 -5.37
C GLY A 341 -16.77 -13.66 -6.81
N LYS A 342 -17.66 -13.52 -7.80
CA LYS A 342 -17.28 -13.44 -9.22
C LYS A 342 -16.81 -12.02 -9.50
N LYS A 343 -15.51 -11.87 -9.75
CA LYS A 343 -15.06 -10.69 -10.49
C LYS A 343 -15.45 -10.84 -11.95
N ALA A 344 -15.50 -9.74 -12.69
CA ALA A 344 -15.66 -9.84 -14.13
C ALA A 344 -14.63 -10.84 -14.65
N GLU A 345 -15.05 -11.83 -15.44
CA GLU A 345 -14.08 -12.49 -16.30
C GLU A 345 -13.49 -11.38 -17.16
N GLU A 346 -12.17 -11.31 -17.19
CA GLU A 346 -11.40 -10.27 -17.88
C GLU A 346 -11.85 -10.16 -19.35
N GLY A 347 -12.79 -9.25 -19.58
CA GLY A 347 -13.58 -9.19 -20.80
C GLY A 347 -14.58 -8.05 -20.72
N GLY A 348 -14.06 -6.81 -20.66
CA GLY A 348 -14.93 -5.62 -20.63
C GLY A 348 -14.38 -4.38 -19.93
N GLY A 349 -13.07 -4.16 -19.95
CA GLY A 349 -12.38 -3.07 -19.28
C GLY A 349 -10.95 -3.52 -19.04
N GLU A 350 -10.01 -2.77 -19.59
CA GLU A 350 -8.57 -3.08 -19.66
C GLU A 350 -8.12 -4.07 -18.59
N VAL A 351 -7.93 -5.31 -19.02
CA VAL A 351 -7.14 -6.29 -18.29
C VAL A 351 -5.80 -5.64 -18.04
N THR A 352 -5.41 -5.46 -16.79
CA THR A 352 -4.00 -5.40 -16.46
C THR A 352 -3.64 -6.84 -16.10
N PRO A 353 -3.15 -7.64 -17.06
CA PRO A 353 -2.58 -8.94 -16.75
C PRO A 353 -1.44 -8.72 -15.77
N PRO A 354 -0.90 -9.78 -15.16
CA PRO A 354 0.39 -9.68 -14.48
C PRO A 354 1.34 -8.88 -15.37
N ALA A 355 1.92 -7.81 -14.82
CA ALA A 355 2.84 -6.93 -15.52
C ALA A 355 3.76 -7.82 -16.37
N PRO A 356 3.81 -7.66 -17.70
CA PRO A 356 4.51 -8.63 -18.53
C PRO A 356 5.98 -8.73 -18.11
N THR A 357 6.41 -9.87 -17.58
CA THR A 357 7.77 -10.11 -17.03
C THR A 357 8.59 -11.12 -17.85
N GLY A 358 8.15 -11.42 -19.08
CA GLY A 358 8.86 -12.35 -19.98
C GLY A 358 10.09 -11.76 -20.67
N ASP A 359 10.77 -12.58 -21.47
CA ASP A 359 11.88 -12.13 -22.31
C ASP A 359 11.41 -11.08 -23.33
N ASN A 360 12.29 -10.13 -23.66
CA ASN A 360 12.02 -9.13 -24.67
C ASN A 360 11.83 -9.79 -26.05
N LEU A 361 10.64 -9.66 -26.61
CA LEU A 361 10.30 -10.19 -27.93
C LEU A 361 10.97 -9.42 -29.07
N LEU A 362 11.43 -8.18 -28.83
CA LEU A 362 12.02 -7.35 -29.88
C LEU A 362 13.49 -7.70 -30.12
N ALA A 363 13.77 -8.20 -31.31
CA ALA A 363 15.15 -8.25 -31.81
C ALA A 363 15.65 -6.84 -32.11
N ASN A 364 16.87 -6.51 -31.66
CA ASN A 364 17.48 -5.18 -31.77
C ASN A 364 16.68 -4.06 -31.06
N GLY A 365 16.02 -4.40 -29.94
CA GLY A 365 15.36 -3.42 -29.09
C GLY A 365 16.33 -2.43 -28.42
N ASN A 366 17.54 -2.89 -28.12
CA ASN A 366 18.66 -2.11 -27.59
C ASN A 366 19.37 -1.22 -28.64
N CYS A 367 18.84 -1.11 -29.86
CA CYS A 367 19.32 -0.16 -30.88
C CYS A 367 20.79 -0.28 -31.34
N GLU A 368 21.47 -1.39 -31.07
CA GLU A 368 22.91 -1.55 -31.37
C GLU A 368 23.22 -2.00 -32.81
N THR A 369 22.27 -2.64 -33.50
CA THR A 369 22.50 -3.24 -34.82
C THR A 369 22.00 -2.33 -35.94
N TRP A 370 22.90 -1.97 -36.87
CA TRP A 370 22.63 -1.06 -37.99
C TRP A 370 23.10 -1.67 -39.31
N ASP A 371 22.29 -1.53 -40.36
CA ASP A 371 22.65 -1.81 -41.75
C ASP A 371 22.93 -0.47 -42.46
N GLY A 372 24.22 -0.12 -42.53
CA GLY A 372 24.65 1.22 -42.92
C GLY A 372 24.07 2.27 -41.97
N THR A 373 23.22 3.15 -42.48
CA THR A 373 22.56 4.21 -41.69
C THR A 373 21.15 3.84 -41.22
N THR A 374 20.71 2.60 -41.45
CA THR A 374 19.35 2.14 -41.11
C THR A 374 19.38 1.23 -39.88
N PRO A 375 18.60 1.50 -38.83
CA PRO A 375 18.54 0.62 -37.68
C PRO A 375 17.80 -0.68 -38.05
N VAL A 376 18.44 -1.84 -37.80
CA VAL A 376 17.87 -3.14 -38.18
C VAL A 376 16.56 -3.37 -37.43
N ASN A 377 15.54 -3.90 -38.12
CA ASN A 377 14.15 -4.08 -37.65
C ASN A 377 13.36 -2.80 -37.36
N TRP A 378 13.95 -1.61 -37.38
CA TRP A 378 13.27 -0.35 -37.10
C TRP A 378 12.87 0.39 -38.38
N LYS A 379 12.34 -0.37 -39.33
CA LYS A 379 11.86 0.12 -40.62
C LYS A 379 10.64 -0.69 -41.04
N THR A 380 9.57 0.01 -41.38
CA THR A 380 8.27 -0.57 -41.73
C THR A 380 8.10 -0.68 -43.24
N THR A 381 7.51 -1.77 -43.73
CA THR A 381 7.06 -1.85 -45.12
C THR A 381 5.71 -1.18 -45.32
N SER A 382 4.89 -1.11 -44.28
CA SER A 382 3.51 -0.61 -44.30
C SER A 382 3.37 0.91 -44.29
N THR A 383 4.48 1.64 -44.28
CA THR A 383 4.56 3.10 -44.08
C THR A 383 4.06 3.59 -42.72
N ALA A 384 3.82 2.68 -41.77
CA ALA A 384 3.45 3.03 -40.39
C ALA A 384 4.52 3.88 -39.70
N GLY A 385 5.79 3.55 -39.92
CA GLY A 385 6.93 4.41 -39.64
C GLY A 385 7.15 5.40 -40.77
N ASN A 386 7.21 6.69 -40.45
CA ASN A 386 7.34 7.77 -41.44
C ASN A 386 8.39 8.84 -41.04
N ALA A 387 9.12 8.61 -39.96
CA ALA A 387 10.23 9.46 -39.53
C ALA A 387 11.49 9.20 -40.35
N SER A 388 12.31 10.23 -40.51
CA SER A 388 13.72 10.03 -40.86
C SER A 388 14.46 9.52 -39.64
N LEU A 389 15.32 8.51 -39.80
CA LEU A 389 16.07 7.90 -38.71
C LEU A 389 17.57 8.16 -38.87
N LYS A 390 18.25 8.42 -37.75
CA LYS A 390 19.71 8.56 -37.70
C LYS A 390 20.25 7.83 -36.48
N GLN A 391 21.47 7.31 -36.60
CA GLN A 391 22.21 6.78 -35.46
C GLN A 391 22.68 7.94 -34.57
N SER A 392 22.55 7.77 -33.26
CA SER A 392 23.08 8.67 -32.24
C SER A 392 24.03 7.89 -31.33
N THR A 393 25.09 8.54 -30.87
CA THR A 393 26.00 8.00 -29.84
C THR A 393 25.62 8.46 -28.42
N ASP A 394 24.62 9.34 -28.29
CA ASP A 394 23.96 9.60 -27.00
C ASP A 394 22.93 8.49 -26.81
N ALA A 395 23.23 7.56 -25.92
CA ALA A 395 22.48 6.32 -25.71
C ALA A 395 22.13 6.17 -24.22
N HIS A 396 21.05 5.44 -23.93
CA HIS A 396 20.67 5.07 -22.57
C HIS A 396 21.48 3.86 -22.12
N GLY A 397 21.47 2.82 -22.95
CA GLY A 397 22.26 1.61 -22.82
C GLY A 397 23.18 1.44 -24.02
N GLY A 398 24.23 0.63 -23.88
CA GLY A 398 25.10 0.29 -25.02
C GLY A 398 25.83 1.50 -25.64
N SER A 399 25.94 1.50 -26.97
CA SER A 399 26.71 2.48 -27.75
C SER A 399 25.82 3.39 -28.60
N TYR A 400 24.61 2.96 -28.96
CA TYR A 400 23.81 3.65 -29.96
C TYR A 400 22.33 3.73 -29.60
N SER A 401 21.72 4.89 -29.88
CA SER A 401 20.27 5.06 -29.90
C SER A 401 19.76 5.50 -31.27
N ILE A 402 18.44 5.44 -31.47
CA ILE A 402 17.79 5.91 -32.69
C ILE A 402 17.31 7.35 -32.50
N SER A 403 17.86 8.27 -33.30
CA SER A 403 17.31 9.62 -33.45
C SER A 403 16.12 9.60 -34.42
N VAL A 404 14.95 9.99 -33.91
CA VAL A 404 13.67 10.01 -34.61
C VAL A 404 13.35 11.44 -35.04
N GLY A 405 13.41 11.67 -36.35
CA GLY A 405 13.21 12.99 -36.95
C GLY A 405 11.82 13.58 -36.73
N PHE A 406 11.72 14.91 -36.78
CA PHE A 406 10.48 15.66 -36.62
C PHE A 406 9.94 16.31 -37.90
N ASP A 407 8.75 16.90 -37.79
CA ASP A 407 8.20 17.86 -38.74
C ASP A 407 7.31 18.84 -37.96
N ALA A 408 7.41 20.14 -38.27
CA ALA A 408 6.68 21.17 -37.53
C ALA A 408 5.14 21.05 -37.64
N SER A 409 4.65 20.39 -38.69
CA SER A 409 3.23 20.30 -39.06
C SER A 409 2.64 18.89 -38.99
N LYS A 410 3.49 17.85 -38.91
CA LYS A 410 3.08 16.45 -38.99
C LYS A 410 3.73 15.61 -37.90
N ASN A 411 2.93 14.72 -37.31
CA ASN A 411 3.46 13.72 -36.39
C ASN A 411 4.35 12.73 -37.15
N LYS A 412 5.53 12.50 -36.60
CA LYS A 412 6.49 11.52 -37.09
C LYS A 412 6.44 10.27 -36.21
N ARG A 413 6.75 9.13 -36.79
CA ARG A 413 6.68 7.82 -36.15
C ARG A 413 7.94 7.04 -36.46
N LEU A 414 8.65 6.63 -35.42
CA LEU A 414 9.51 5.46 -35.49
C LEU A 414 8.59 4.24 -35.49
N GLY A 415 8.82 3.29 -36.40
CA GLY A 415 8.07 2.05 -36.46
C GLY A 415 9.00 0.85 -36.37
N TYR A 416 8.65 -0.12 -35.53
CA TYR A 416 9.26 -1.44 -35.59
C TYR A 416 8.68 -2.20 -36.79
N LYS A 417 9.46 -3.09 -37.41
CA LYS A 417 9.01 -3.94 -38.51
C LYS A 417 7.70 -4.63 -38.13
N GLU A 418 6.90 -4.91 -39.13
CA GLU A 418 5.63 -5.59 -38.94
C GLU A 418 5.85 -6.96 -38.30
N ILE A 419 5.08 -7.25 -37.25
CA ILE A 419 5.13 -8.50 -36.49
C ILE A 419 3.72 -9.06 -36.32
N THR A 420 3.59 -10.38 -36.43
CA THR A 420 2.32 -11.06 -36.17
C THR A 420 2.34 -11.59 -34.74
N LEU A 421 1.40 -11.10 -33.94
CA LEU A 421 1.27 -11.42 -32.52
C LEU A 421 -0.03 -12.18 -32.29
N LYS A 422 0.01 -13.19 -31.42
CA LYS A 422 -1.17 -13.91 -30.95
C LYS A 422 -2.05 -12.99 -30.09
N ALA A 423 -3.31 -13.40 -29.88
CA ALA A 423 -4.11 -12.83 -28.80
C ALA A 423 -3.34 -12.87 -27.48
N GLY A 424 -3.45 -11.82 -26.68
CA GLY A 424 -2.71 -11.67 -25.44
C GLY A 424 -2.46 -10.21 -25.12
N THR A 425 -1.82 -9.98 -23.99
CA THR A 425 -1.54 -8.64 -23.50
C THR A 425 -0.05 -8.41 -23.44
N TYR A 426 0.32 -7.22 -23.89
CA TYR A 426 1.69 -6.84 -24.16
C TYR A 426 1.99 -5.53 -23.46
N LYS A 427 3.24 -5.36 -23.01
CA LYS A 427 3.78 -4.08 -22.58
C LYS A 427 4.91 -3.68 -23.52
N PHE A 428 4.69 -2.62 -24.27
CA PHE A 428 5.70 -1.97 -25.08
C PHE A 428 6.33 -0.84 -24.28
N SER A 429 7.63 -0.92 -24.02
CA SER A 429 8.40 0.08 -23.30
C SER A 429 9.63 0.51 -24.08
N PHE A 430 10.17 1.70 -23.82
CA PHE A 430 11.45 2.19 -24.32
C PHE A 430 11.92 3.37 -23.49
N TYR A 431 13.21 3.70 -23.56
CA TYR A 431 13.73 4.96 -23.04
C TYR A 431 13.72 6.03 -24.12
N ALA A 432 13.32 7.25 -23.77
CA ALA A 432 13.32 8.39 -24.69
C ALA A 432 13.90 9.66 -24.05
N LYS A 433 14.50 10.51 -24.89
CA LYS A 433 15.15 11.76 -24.48
C LYS A 433 14.98 12.82 -25.58
N SER A 434 14.77 14.07 -25.22
CA SER A 434 14.75 15.16 -26.21
C SER A 434 16.16 15.60 -26.60
N THR A 435 16.35 16.10 -27.81
CA THR A 435 17.67 16.56 -28.27
C THR A 435 17.96 18.01 -27.89
N THR A 436 16.94 18.80 -27.57
CA THR A 436 17.06 20.18 -27.08
C THR A 436 16.32 20.38 -25.75
N ALA A 437 16.59 21.51 -25.09
CA ALA A 437 15.93 21.89 -23.84
C ALA A 437 14.49 22.42 -24.05
N ASP A 438 14.03 22.56 -25.29
CA ASP A 438 12.65 22.95 -25.57
C ASP A 438 11.68 21.87 -25.12
N LYS A 439 10.45 22.28 -24.79
CA LYS A 439 9.38 21.34 -24.42
C LYS A 439 9.24 20.26 -25.48
N SER A 440 9.29 19.00 -25.05
CA SER A 440 9.12 17.85 -25.91
C SER A 440 8.24 16.81 -25.21
N GLN A 441 7.66 15.94 -26.00
CA GLN A 441 6.90 14.81 -25.51
C GLN A 441 6.88 13.70 -26.57
N CYS A 442 6.59 12.47 -26.18
CA CYS A 442 6.33 11.39 -27.13
C CYS A 442 5.17 10.53 -26.65
N ARG A 443 4.70 9.60 -27.48
CA ARG A 443 3.84 8.52 -26.99
C ARG A 443 4.00 7.21 -27.75
N PRO A 444 3.97 6.07 -27.03
CA PRO A 444 3.92 4.72 -27.61
C PRO A 444 2.57 4.41 -28.23
N GLY A 445 2.56 3.48 -29.19
CA GLY A 445 1.34 2.92 -29.75
C GLY A 445 1.62 1.75 -30.68
N TYR A 446 0.56 1.29 -31.36
CA TYR A 446 0.64 0.32 -32.44
C TYR A 446 -0.42 0.62 -33.50
N VAL A 447 -0.28 -0.01 -34.66
CA VAL A 447 -1.29 0.03 -35.73
C VAL A 447 -1.44 -1.35 -36.35
N PHE A 448 -2.67 -1.73 -36.71
CA PHE A 448 -2.92 -2.95 -37.44
C PHE A 448 -2.42 -2.83 -38.88
N VAL A 449 -1.87 -3.92 -39.41
CA VAL A 449 -1.39 -4.00 -40.78
C VAL A 449 -2.09 -5.17 -41.48
N THR A 450 -2.79 -4.85 -42.56
CA THR A 450 -3.49 -5.83 -43.41
C THR A 450 -2.93 -5.71 -44.82
N ASP A 451 -2.52 -6.84 -45.41
CA ASP A 451 -1.93 -6.90 -46.75
C ASP A 451 -0.77 -5.90 -46.97
N GLY A 452 0.05 -5.72 -45.92
CA GLY A 452 1.20 -4.81 -45.95
C GLY A 452 0.83 -3.33 -45.88
N VAL A 453 -0.42 -2.98 -45.59
CA VAL A 453 -0.89 -1.59 -45.46
C VAL A 453 -1.31 -1.30 -44.02
N ALA A 454 -0.80 -0.22 -43.44
CA ALA A 454 -1.17 0.21 -42.11
C ALA A 454 -2.58 0.83 -42.10
N ASP A 455 -3.35 0.55 -41.05
CA ASP A 455 -4.60 1.25 -40.79
C ASP A 455 -4.35 2.77 -40.64
N LYS A 456 -5.38 3.56 -40.95
CA LYS A 456 -5.40 5.00 -40.70
C LYS A 456 -5.53 5.31 -39.20
N ASN A 457 -6.10 4.39 -38.43
CA ASN A 457 -6.31 4.54 -36.99
C ASN A 457 -5.19 3.88 -36.20
N TYR A 458 -4.37 4.72 -35.55
CA TYR A 458 -3.30 4.27 -34.67
C TYR A 458 -3.82 4.18 -33.23
N ASN A 459 -3.52 3.07 -32.57
CA ASN A 459 -3.84 2.82 -31.17
C ASN A 459 -2.69 3.33 -30.31
N TYR A 460 -2.85 4.52 -29.74
CA TYR A 460 -1.86 5.13 -28.87
C TYR A 460 -2.25 5.01 -27.41
N ARG A 461 -1.24 5.02 -26.53
CA ARG A 461 -1.45 5.44 -25.15
C ARG A 461 -2.11 6.83 -25.15
N THR A 462 -3.13 7.00 -24.31
CA THR A 462 -3.90 8.24 -24.22
C THR A 462 -3.00 9.44 -23.93
N ASP A 463 -2.16 9.29 -22.90
CA ASP A 463 -1.29 10.35 -22.42
C ASP A 463 0.02 10.44 -23.20
N TYR A 464 0.50 11.67 -23.33
CA TYR A 464 1.85 11.95 -23.81
C TYR A 464 2.83 11.93 -22.64
N GLU A 465 4.02 11.41 -22.88
CA GLU A 465 5.11 11.43 -21.92
C GLU A 465 5.99 12.66 -22.17
N PRO A 466 6.12 13.59 -21.20
CA PRO A 466 7.02 14.73 -21.33
C PRO A 466 8.48 14.27 -21.33
N LEU A 467 9.28 14.85 -22.23
CA LEU A 467 10.70 14.56 -22.38
C LEU A 467 11.55 15.78 -22.05
N ASN A 468 12.78 15.52 -21.62
CA ASN A 468 13.82 16.53 -21.42
C ASN A 468 15.15 16.04 -22.02
N ASN A 469 16.14 16.92 -22.11
CA ASN A 469 17.44 16.63 -22.72
C ASN A 469 18.56 16.30 -21.71
N SER A 470 18.25 16.23 -20.43
CA SER A 470 19.24 15.91 -19.38
C SER A 470 19.11 14.48 -18.87
N THR A 471 17.95 13.86 -19.00
CA THR A 471 17.65 12.51 -18.47
C THR A 471 16.88 11.70 -19.50
N TRP A 472 17.11 10.39 -19.49
CA TRP A 472 16.32 9.43 -20.25
C TRP A 472 15.05 9.08 -19.46
N THR A 473 13.90 9.18 -20.11
CA THR A 473 12.59 8.87 -19.54
C THR A 473 12.14 7.49 -20.00
N LEU A 474 11.81 6.59 -19.08
CA LEU A 474 11.16 5.33 -19.41
C LEU A 474 9.70 5.58 -19.79
N VAL A 475 9.32 5.18 -20.99
CA VAL A 475 7.97 5.31 -21.53
C VAL A 475 7.39 3.92 -21.75
N SER A 476 6.16 3.68 -21.32
CA SER A 476 5.50 2.37 -21.50
C SER A 476 4.04 2.49 -21.92
N TYR A 477 3.54 1.43 -22.56
CA TYR A 477 2.15 1.23 -22.94
C TYR A 477 1.78 -0.24 -22.91
N GLU A 478 0.75 -0.54 -22.12
CA GLU A 478 0.14 -1.86 -22.05
C GLU A 478 -1.06 -1.91 -22.99
N PHE A 479 -1.16 -2.99 -23.79
CA PHE A 479 -2.27 -3.16 -24.73
C PHE A 479 -2.60 -4.64 -24.92
N THR A 480 -3.87 -4.91 -25.20
CA THR A 480 -4.38 -6.27 -25.42
C THR A 480 -4.82 -6.46 -26.87
N LEU A 481 -4.39 -7.57 -27.46
CA LEU A 481 -4.91 -8.09 -28.72
C LEU A 481 -5.90 -9.21 -28.40
N THR A 482 -7.13 -9.11 -28.91
CA THR A 482 -8.18 -10.12 -28.66
C THR A 482 -8.10 -11.31 -29.62
N GLU A 483 -7.33 -11.18 -30.69
CA GLU A 483 -7.09 -12.22 -31.69
C GLU A 483 -5.71 -12.05 -32.31
N THR A 484 -5.22 -13.05 -33.03
CA THR A 484 -3.95 -12.96 -33.74
C THR A 484 -4.00 -11.87 -34.81
N LYS A 485 -3.08 -10.91 -34.75
CA LYS A 485 -3.01 -9.77 -35.68
C LYS A 485 -1.58 -9.46 -36.08
N THR A 486 -1.40 -8.99 -37.31
CA THR A 486 -0.17 -8.31 -37.72
C THR A 486 -0.25 -6.85 -37.31
N ILE A 487 0.76 -6.38 -36.58
CA ILE A 487 0.86 -5.00 -36.11
C ILE A 487 2.22 -4.40 -36.45
N CYS A 488 2.28 -3.06 -36.44
CA CYS A 488 3.50 -2.30 -36.32
C CYS A 488 3.47 -1.54 -34.98
N LEU A 489 4.46 -1.76 -34.11
CA LEU A 489 4.68 -0.91 -32.94
C LEU A 489 5.22 0.43 -33.40
N VAL A 490 4.80 1.52 -32.76
CA VAL A 490 5.24 2.87 -33.11
C VAL A 490 5.57 3.72 -31.90
N VAL A 491 6.56 4.61 -32.06
CA VAL A 491 6.83 5.73 -31.16
C VAL A 491 6.52 7.01 -31.91
N MET A 492 5.51 7.76 -31.44
CA MET A 492 5.15 9.03 -32.05
C MET A 492 6.00 10.17 -31.48
N ASN A 493 6.71 10.86 -32.37
CA ASN A 493 7.28 12.18 -32.16
C ASN A 493 6.28 13.24 -32.71
N PRO A 494 5.65 14.05 -31.84
CA PRO A 494 4.59 14.96 -32.25
C PRO A 494 5.11 16.17 -33.02
N LYS A 495 4.22 16.74 -33.83
CA LYS A 495 4.41 18.08 -34.41
C LYS A 495 4.40 19.18 -33.33
N THR A 496 4.67 20.42 -33.74
CA THR A 496 4.60 21.57 -32.82
C THR A 496 3.17 21.78 -32.31
N THR A 497 3.05 21.96 -30.99
CA THR A 497 1.82 22.28 -30.27
C THR A 497 2.14 23.23 -29.11
N ALA A 498 1.15 23.61 -28.29
CA ALA A 498 1.40 24.35 -27.06
C ALA A 498 2.23 23.56 -26.02
N TYR A 499 2.31 22.24 -26.17
CA TYR A 499 2.94 21.31 -25.22
C TYR A 499 4.28 20.76 -25.71
N ALA A 500 4.60 20.92 -26.99
CA ALA A 500 5.85 20.45 -27.57
C ALA A 500 6.30 21.31 -28.75
N THR A 501 7.59 21.63 -28.78
CA THR A 501 8.29 22.18 -29.96
C THR A 501 8.82 21.01 -30.76
N ALA A 502 8.49 20.94 -32.06
CA ALA A 502 8.94 19.84 -32.90
C ALA A 502 10.49 19.83 -32.98
N GLN A 503 11.07 18.69 -32.61
CA GLN A 503 12.51 18.46 -32.52
C GLN A 503 12.79 16.95 -32.62
N ASP A 504 14.03 16.57 -32.92
CA ASP A 504 14.41 15.16 -32.90
C ASP A 504 14.30 14.63 -31.45
N ILE A 505 13.86 13.38 -31.30
CA ILE A 505 13.92 12.66 -30.02
C ILE A 505 14.82 11.44 -30.19
N LEU A 506 15.48 11.03 -29.13
CA LEU A 506 16.25 9.79 -29.07
C LEU A 506 15.38 8.70 -28.46
N VAL A 507 15.46 7.48 -29.00
CA VAL A 507 14.76 6.29 -28.51
C VAL A 507 15.77 5.14 -28.39
N ASP A 508 15.73 4.43 -27.28
CA ASP A 508 16.66 3.35 -26.95
C ASP A 508 16.00 2.28 -26.05
N ASP A 509 16.66 1.13 -25.90
CA ASP A 509 16.28 0.03 -25.00
C ASP A 509 14.79 -0.34 -25.06
N ALA A 510 14.26 -0.44 -26.28
CA ALA A 510 12.89 -0.81 -26.50
C ALA A 510 12.62 -2.29 -26.17
N SER A 511 11.50 -2.53 -25.53
CA SER A 511 11.08 -3.85 -25.08
C SER A 511 9.62 -4.10 -25.36
N LEU A 512 9.30 -5.30 -25.85
CA LEU A 512 7.95 -5.83 -25.91
C LEU A 512 7.92 -7.13 -25.13
N VAL A 513 7.13 -7.15 -24.07
CA VAL A 513 7.01 -8.31 -23.18
C VAL A 513 5.54 -8.70 -23.06
N THR A 514 5.30 -9.98 -22.83
CA THR A 514 3.95 -10.55 -22.68
C THR A 514 3.97 -11.70 -21.68
N SER A 515 2.86 -11.94 -20.99
CA SER A 515 2.67 -13.08 -20.08
C SER A 515 1.79 -14.19 -20.65
N ASN A 516 0.99 -13.88 -21.69
CA ASN A 516 -0.02 -14.80 -22.25
C ASN A 516 -0.11 -14.75 -23.79
N GLY A 517 0.70 -13.93 -24.46
CA GLY A 517 0.76 -13.79 -25.91
C GLY A 517 2.04 -14.35 -26.51
N GLY A 518 2.58 -13.67 -27.52
CA GLY A 518 3.83 -13.98 -28.20
C GLY A 518 3.70 -13.91 -29.72
N PHE A 519 4.79 -14.18 -30.44
CA PHE A 519 4.74 -14.28 -31.89
C PHE A 519 3.79 -15.40 -32.33
N ALA A 520 3.01 -15.11 -33.37
CA ALA A 520 2.39 -16.16 -34.17
C ALA A 520 3.46 -16.68 -35.14
N GLU A 521 3.65 -18.00 -35.17
CA GLU A 521 4.56 -18.67 -36.10
C GLU A 521 4.18 -18.44 -37.56
#